data_AF-A0A8R2D6C7-F1
#
_entry.id   AF-A0A8R2D6C7-F1
#
_cell.length_a   1.000
_cell.length_b   1.000
_cell.length_c   1.000
_cell.angle_alpha   90.00
_cell.angle_beta   90.00
_cell.angle_gamma   90.00
#
_symmetry.space_group_name_H-M   'P 1'
#
loop_
_entity.id
_entity.type
_entity.pdbx_description
1 polymer ?
#
loop_
_entity_poly.entity_id
_entity_poly.type
_entity_poly.pdbx_seq_one_letter_code
_entity_poly.pdbx_strand_id
1 'polypeptide(L)'
;MDWKQIIQKHSRKILNRISMDLMLEAYLTHESSLMDLEDIPQTVDPVWILGKKYSTIIDLQQIRNDIQSRLWFTYRKGFVQIGNTNFTSDRGWGCMLRCGQMVIGQALIFLHLGRDWRWDPDKRDIDYLKILRMFEDKRSAPYSIHQIALMGVSHGKQVGEWFGPNTIAQVLKKLATMDELSSLVFHVALDNTLVINEVKKLCTVMEQTNSSKQIWKPLVLVIPLRLGISAINPAYVQGVKVSNSTFIKLVN
;
A
#
# COMPACT_ATOMS: atom_id res chain seq x y z
N MET A 1 16.58 -26.57 -27.58
CA MET A 1 16.41 -25.75 -26.35
C MET A 1 17.67 -25.94 -25.52
N ASP A 2 18.40 -24.85 -25.26
CA ASP A 2 19.76 -24.89 -24.72
C ASP A 2 19.76 -25.08 -23.19
N TRP A 3 20.21 -26.25 -22.76
CA TRP A 3 20.26 -26.67 -21.35
C TRP A 3 21.12 -25.74 -20.47
N LYS A 4 22.10 -25.05 -21.06
CA LYS A 4 22.95 -24.09 -20.35
C LYS A 4 22.16 -22.87 -19.87
N GLN A 5 21.18 -22.42 -20.65
CA GLN A 5 20.34 -21.27 -20.28
C GLN A 5 19.38 -21.60 -19.13
N ILE A 6 18.89 -22.85 -19.06
CA ILE A 6 17.99 -23.31 -18.00
C ILE A 6 18.74 -23.40 -16.66
N ILE A 7 19.94 -23.97 -16.66
CA ILE A 7 20.79 -24.08 -15.46
C ILE A 7 21.20 -22.70 -14.96
N GLN A 8 21.58 -21.78 -15.86
CA GLN A 8 21.95 -20.41 -15.48
C GLN A 8 20.75 -19.62 -14.91
N LYS A 9 19.55 -19.83 -15.45
CA LYS A 9 18.32 -19.20 -14.95
C LYS A 9 17.89 -19.76 -13.59
N HIS A 10 18.06 -21.07 -13.37
CA HIS A 10 17.78 -21.70 -12.07
C HIS A 10 18.80 -21.29 -11.01
N SER A 11 20.08 -21.28 -11.36
CA SER A 11 21.17 -20.87 -10.46
C SER A 11 21.01 -19.39 -10.05
N ARG A 12 20.69 -18.48 -10.98
CA ARG A 12 20.38 -17.07 -10.65
C ARG A 12 19.15 -16.90 -9.76
N LYS A 13 18.09 -17.70 -9.95
CA LYS A 13 16.92 -17.67 -9.06
C LYS A 13 17.25 -18.13 -7.65
N ILE A 14 18.09 -19.16 -7.52
CA ILE A 14 18.52 -19.70 -6.23
C ILE A 14 19.43 -18.69 -5.52
N LEU A 15 20.42 -18.11 -6.22
CA LEU A 15 21.28 -17.04 -5.72
C LEU A 15 20.50 -15.81 -5.27
N ASN A 16 19.52 -15.35 -6.06
CA ASN A 16 18.70 -14.20 -5.68
C ASN A 16 17.82 -14.50 -4.45
N ARG A 17 17.34 -15.73 -4.30
CA ARG A 17 16.53 -16.13 -3.15
C ARG A 17 17.37 -16.24 -1.88
N ILE A 18 18.56 -16.84 -1.99
CA ILE A 18 19.54 -16.92 -0.89
C ILE A 18 19.99 -15.52 -0.48
N SER A 19 20.27 -14.63 -1.43
CA SER A 19 20.64 -13.23 -1.16
C SER A 19 19.51 -12.47 -0.45
N MET A 20 18.26 -12.69 -0.84
CA MET A 20 17.12 -12.01 -0.23
C MET A 20 16.80 -12.55 1.17
N ASP A 21 16.94 -13.86 1.38
CA ASP A 21 16.78 -14.50 2.69
C ASP A 21 17.92 -14.06 3.65
N LEU A 22 19.17 -13.98 3.17
CA LEU A 22 20.32 -13.47 3.94
C LEU A 22 20.18 -11.98 4.30
N MET A 23 19.67 -11.15 3.38
CA MET A 23 19.41 -9.74 3.67
C MET A 23 18.31 -9.56 4.73
N LEU A 24 17.29 -10.42 4.73
CA LEU A 24 16.24 -10.40 5.73
C LEU A 24 16.77 -10.85 7.10
N GLU A 25 17.63 -11.89 7.13
CA GLU A 25 18.26 -12.41 8.35
C GLU A 25 19.23 -11.38 8.97
N ALA A 26 20.06 -10.72 8.16
CA ALA A 26 20.98 -9.67 8.60
C ALA A 26 20.27 -8.44 9.18
N TYR A 27 19.06 -8.13 8.70
CA TYR A 27 18.23 -7.04 9.23
C TYR A 27 17.63 -7.38 10.61
N LEU A 28 17.46 -8.68 10.92
CA LEU A 28 16.84 -9.16 12.14
C LEU A 28 17.85 -9.40 13.27
N THR A 29 19.15 -9.56 12.97
CA THR A 29 20.18 -9.94 13.96
C THR A 29 20.95 -8.77 14.57
N HIS A 30 20.64 -7.50 14.25
CA HIS A 30 21.31 -6.31 14.80
C HIS A 30 22.85 -6.28 14.68
N GLU A 31 23.47 -7.12 13.84
CA GLU A 31 24.91 -7.10 13.54
C GLU A 31 25.28 -6.10 12.42
N SER A 32 24.34 -5.25 11.97
CA SER A 32 24.51 -4.40 10.79
C SER A 32 25.25 -3.07 11.01
N SER A 33 25.94 -2.87 12.13
CA SER A 33 26.57 -1.57 12.44
C SER A 33 27.86 -1.27 11.67
N LEU A 34 28.40 -2.21 10.89
CA LEU A 34 29.72 -2.08 10.25
C LEU A 34 29.79 -2.40 8.75
N MET A 35 28.67 -2.67 8.10
CA MET A 35 28.62 -2.63 6.63
C MET A 35 27.76 -1.43 6.24
N ASP A 36 28.39 -0.39 5.69
CA ASP A 36 27.72 0.56 4.80
C ASP A 36 27.17 -0.24 3.61
N LEU A 37 26.01 -0.87 3.81
CA LEU A 37 25.24 -1.47 2.75
C LEU A 37 24.87 -0.33 1.82
N GLU A 38 25.44 -0.31 0.62
CA GLU A 38 24.95 0.47 -0.52
C GLU A 38 23.55 -0.06 -0.92
N ASP A 39 22.58 0.13 -0.02
CA ASP A 39 21.18 -0.27 -0.15
C ASP A 39 20.46 0.55 -1.22
N ILE A 40 20.94 1.77 -1.46
CA ILE A 40 20.44 2.71 -2.46
C ILE A 40 21.60 3.11 -3.40
N PRO A 41 21.52 2.78 -4.69
CA PRO A 41 22.58 3.15 -5.63
C PRO A 41 22.63 4.67 -5.79
N GLN A 42 23.84 5.23 -5.67
CA GLN A 42 24.08 6.64 -5.91
C GLN A 42 24.07 6.91 -7.42
N THR A 43 23.08 7.67 -7.88
CA THR A 43 22.88 8.01 -9.29
C THR A 43 22.55 9.49 -9.44
N VAL A 44 22.85 10.06 -10.61
CA VAL A 44 22.45 11.43 -10.96
C VAL A 44 20.93 11.56 -11.14
N ASP A 45 20.26 10.43 -11.38
CA ASP A 45 18.82 10.39 -11.53
C ASP A 45 18.12 10.56 -10.18
N PRO A 46 17.02 11.33 -10.12
CA PRO A 46 16.30 11.53 -8.89
C PRO A 46 15.50 10.28 -8.49
N VAL A 47 15.39 10.07 -7.18
CA VAL A 47 14.47 9.08 -6.60
C VAL A 47 13.14 9.76 -6.30
N TRP A 48 12.04 9.13 -6.72
CA TRP A 48 10.69 9.59 -6.42
C TRP A 48 9.99 8.64 -5.47
N ILE A 49 9.51 9.18 -4.36
CA ILE A 49 8.75 8.44 -3.35
C ILE A 49 7.45 9.18 -3.14
N LEU A 50 6.34 8.60 -3.57
CA LEU A 50 4.98 9.11 -3.33
C LEU A 50 4.86 10.64 -3.52
N GLY A 51 5.19 11.13 -4.71
CA GLY A 51 5.10 12.56 -5.06
C GLY A 51 6.26 13.45 -4.61
N LYS A 52 7.22 12.93 -3.84
CA LYS A 52 8.44 13.68 -3.45
C LYS A 52 9.66 13.23 -4.24
N LYS A 53 10.44 14.22 -4.69
CA LYS A 53 11.70 14.06 -5.39
C LYS A 53 12.86 14.16 -4.40
N TYR A 54 13.82 13.27 -4.52
CA TYR A 54 15.02 13.20 -3.70
C TYR A 54 16.26 13.03 -4.57
N SER A 55 17.39 13.57 -4.12
CA SER A 55 18.72 13.28 -4.65
C SER A 55 19.34 12.10 -3.89
N THR A 56 19.81 11.08 -4.59
CA THR A 56 20.52 9.95 -3.95
C THR A 56 21.93 10.32 -3.47
N ILE A 57 22.42 11.51 -3.81
CA ILE A 57 23.74 12.01 -3.37
C ILE A 57 23.59 12.84 -2.10
N ILE A 58 22.52 13.63 -2.00
CA ILE A 58 22.34 14.64 -0.94
C ILE A 58 21.34 14.16 0.12
N ASP A 59 20.28 13.46 -0.30
CA ASP A 59 19.10 13.19 0.52
C ASP A 59 19.01 11.73 1.01
N LEU A 60 20.11 10.98 1.06
CA LEU A 60 20.10 9.56 1.44
C LEU A 60 19.37 9.29 2.76
N GLN A 61 19.65 10.06 3.79
CA GLN A 61 18.98 9.88 5.09
C GLN A 61 17.49 10.24 5.01
N GLN A 62 17.12 11.25 4.22
CA GLN A 62 15.72 11.64 4.04
C GLN A 62 14.94 10.59 3.26
N ILE A 63 15.58 9.93 2.27
CA ILE A 63 15.05 8.78 1.55
C ILE A 63 14.77 7.64 2.54
N ARG A 64 15.76 7.26 3.36
CA ARG A 64 15.60 6.19 4.35
C ARG A 64 14.50 6.50 5.35
N ASN A 65 14.51 7.72 5.91
CA ASN A 65 13.50 8.16 6.87
C ASN A 65 12.09 8.13 6.24
N ASP A 66 11.93 8.56 4.98
CA ASP A 66 10.63 8.53 4.33
C ASP A 66 10.12 7.10 4.09
N ILE A 67 10.99 6.17 3.68
CA ILE A 67 10.65 4.76 3.48
C ILE A 67 10.30 4.10 4.82
N GLN A 68 11.13 4.30 5.86
CA GLN A 68 10.91 3.74 7.19
C GLN A 68 9.62 4.27 7.85
N SER A 69 9.18 5.47 7.46
CA SER A 69 7.93 6.06 7.96
C SER A 69 6.68 5.46 7.33
N ARG A 70 6.79 4.59 6.32
CA ARG A 70 5.63 3.98 5.66
C ARG A 70 5.11 2.82 6.50
N LEU A 71 3.79 2.75 6.67
CA LEU A 71 3.15 1.59 7.30
C LEU A 71 3.45 0.33 6.47
N TRP A 72 4.14 -0.62 7.09
CA TRP A 72 4.53 -1.88 6.44
C TRP A 72 3.76 -3.05 7.04
N PHE A 73 2.90 -3.67 6.23
CA PHE A 73 2.12 -4.83 6.62
C PHE A 73 2.65 -6.08 5.94
N THR A 74 2.95 -7.09 6.73
CA THR A 74 3.53 -8.37 6.30
C THR A 74 2.63 -9.53 6.71
N TYR A 75 3.00 -10.74 6.29
CA TYR A 75 2.32 -11.95 6.75
C TYR A 75 2.40 -12.07 8.28
N ARG A 76 1.29 -12.51 8.87
CA ARG A 76 1.15 -12.73 10.31
C ARG A 76 0.66 -14.14 10.57
N LYS A 77 0.88 -14.61 11.79
CA LYS A 77 0.47 -15.93 12.27
C LYS A 77 0.02 -15.83 13.72
N GLY A 78 -0.85 -16.75 14.14
CA GLY A 78 -1.37 -16.77 15.51
C GLY A 78 -2.46 -15.73 15.77
N PHE A 79 -3.03 -15.11 14.73
CA PHE A 79 -4.22 -14.27 14.90
C PHE A 79 -5.47 -15.15 15.09
N VAL A 80 -6.52 -14.56 15.66
CA VAL A 80 -7.81 -15.26 15.86
C VAL A 80 -8.38 -15.78 14.55
N GLN A 81 -9.09 -16.90 14.56
CA GLN A 81 -9.65 -17.49 13.35
C GLN A 81 -10.53 -16.50 12.55
N ILE A 82 -10.42 -16.54 11.22
CA ILE A 82 -11.21 -15.70 10.31
C ILE A 82 -12.56 -16.36 10.03
N GLY A 83 -13.65 -15.73 10.48
CA GLY A 83 -15.01 -16.25 10.32
C GLY A 83 -15.15 -17.66 10.88
N ASN A 84 -15.74 -18.55 10.09
CA ASN A 84 -15.93 -19.97 10.42
C ASN A 84 -14.83 -20.87 9.80
N THR A 85 -13.65 -20.29 9.49
CA THR A 85 -12.54 -21.03 8.88
C THR A 85 -11.44 -21.33 9.90
N ASN A 86 -10.49 -22.19 9.52
CA ASN A 86 -9.33 -22.52 10.36
C ASN A 86 -8.11 -21.62 10.11
N PHE A 87 -8.25 -20.55 9.32
CA PHE A 87 -7.12 -19.67 9.01
C PHE A 87 -6.74 -18.80 10.22
N THR A 88 -5.53 -19.03 10.73
CA THR A 88 -4.86 -18.23 11.78
C THR A 88 -3.53 -17.62 11.29
N SER A 89 -3.25 -17.76 10.00
CA SER A 89 -2.13 -17.12 9.30
C SER A 89 -2.54 -16.79 7.86
N ASP A 90 -2.02 -15.68 7.35
CA ASP A 90 -2.23 -15.25 5.96
C ASP A 90 -1.05 -15.57 5.03
N ARG A 91 -0.05 -16.31 5.54
CA ARG A 91 1.10 -16.77 4.74
C ARG A 91 0.62 -17.60 3.56
N GLY A 92 1.07 -17.23 2.36
CA GLY A 92 0.81 -17.95 1.12
C GLY A 92 -0.42 -17.47 0.33
N TRP A 93 -1.26 -16.61 0.92
CA TRP A 93 -2.47 -16.11 0.22
C TRP A 93 -2.77 -14.63 0.47
N GLY A 94 -2.35 -14.07 1.59
CA GLY A 94 -2.69 -12.72 2.03
C GLY A 94 -1.91 -11.57 1.40
N CYS A 95 -0.95 -11.81 0.49
CA CYS A 95 -0.02 -10.76 0.05
C CYS A 95 -0.73 -9.54 -0.55
N MET A 96 -1.72 -9.75 -1.42
CA MET A 96 -2.47 -8.64 -2.01
C MET A 96 -3.31 -7.90 -0.96
N LEU A 97 -3.81 -8.60 0.06
CA LEU A 97 -4.57 -7.99 1.15
C LEU A 97 -3.65 -7.07 1.97
N ARG A 98 -2.43 -7.51 2.28
CA ARG A 98 -1.40 -6.68 2.93
C ARG A 98 -0.99 -5.48 2.07
N CYS A 99 -0.85 -5.65 0.75
CA CYS A 99 -0.65 -4.52 -0.16
C CYS A 99 -1.81 -3.51 -0.10
N GLY A 100 -3.05 -4.01 -0.06
CA GLY A 100 -4.23 -3.17 0.13
C GLY A 100 -4.22 -2.38 1.45
N GLN A 101 -3.84 -3.04 2.55
CA GLN A 101 -3.65 -2.37 3.85
C GLN A 101 -2.61 -1.24 3.75
N MET A 102 -1.49 -1.46 3.06
CA MET A 102 -0.46 -0.43 2.88
C MET A 102 -0.99 0.76 2.06
N VAL A 103 -1.77 0.52 1.00
CA VAL A 103 -2.37 1.58 0.17
C VAL A 103 -3.33 2.46 0.98
N ILE A 104 -4.29 1.86 1.67
CA ILE A 104 -5.26 2.64 2.46
C ILE A 104 -4.63 3.21 3.73
N GLY A 105 -3.72 2.49 4.38
CA GLY A 105 -2.94 3.01 5.50
C GLY A 105 -2.13 4.24 5.12
N GLN A 106 -1.53 4.24 3.92
CA GLN A 106 -0.82 5.40 3.41
C GLN A 106 -1.74 6.60 3.14
N ALA A 107 -2.95 6.35 2.64
CA ALA A 107 -3.94 7.41 2.48
C ALA A 107 -4.37 8.01 3.83
N LEU A 108 -4.57 7.18 4.86
CA LEU A 108 -4.91 7.65 6.21
C LEU A 108 -3.77 8.44 6.86
N ILE A 109 -2.51 8.05 6.65
CA ILE A 109 -1.34 8.83 7.07
C ILE A 109 -1.36 10.20 6.40
N PHE A 110 -1.61 10.29 5.09
CA PHE A 110 -1.68 11.58 4.41
C PHE A 110 -2.86 12.43 4.89
N LEU A 111 -3.99 11.81 5.16
CA LEU A 111 -5.19 12.49 5.60
C LEU A 111 -5.01 13.11 6.99
N HIS A 112 -4.53 12.32 7.96
CA HIS A 112 -4.52 12.73 9.36
C HIS A 112 -3.20 13.33 9.82
N LEU A 113 -2.06 12.93 9.22
CA LEU A 113 -0.72 13.37 9.63
C LEU A 113 0.00 14.20 8.55
N GLY A 114 -0.44 14.10 7.29
CA GLY A 114 0.17 14.77 6.15
C GLY A 114 1.31 14.00 5.49
N ARG A 115 1.64 14.36 4.24
CA ARG A 115 2.73 13.75 3.45
C ARG A 115 4.11 13.90 4.10
N ASP A 116 4.31 15.00 4.82
CA ASP A 116 5.60 15.40 5.39
C ASP A 116 5.87 14.72 6.72
N TRP A 117 4.86 14.09 7.33
CA TRP A 117 5.05 13.33 8.56
C TRP A 117 6.07 12.21 8.40
N ARG A 118 6.89 12.03 9.43
CA ARG A 118 7.89 10.97 9.54
C ARG A 118 7.72 10.26 10.88
N TRP A 119 7.90 8.94 10.86
CA TRP A 119 7.90 8.11 12.06
C TRP A 119 9.20 8.33 12.82
N ASP A 120 9.08 8.35 14.14
CA ASP A 120 10.18 8.49 15.07
C ASP A 120 9.99 7.43 16.17
N PRO A 121 10.95 6.49 16.36
CA PRO A 121 10.86 5.45 17.37
C PRO A 121 10.78 5.98 18.81
N ASP A 122 11.35 7.17 19.06
CA ASP A 122 11.42 7.75 20.40
C ASP A 122 10.17 8.58 20.74
N LYS A 123 9.33 8.87 19.72
CA LYS A 123 8.12 9.67 19.88
C LYS A 123 6.85 8.82 19.86
N ARG A 124 6.08 8.92 20.95
CA ARG A 124 4.74 8.34 21.03
C ARG A 124 3.69 9.24 20.37
N ASP A 125 3.52 9.11 19.06
CA ASP A 125 2.49 9.80 18.29
C ASP A 125 1.12 9.10 18.42
N ILE A 126 0.16 9.76 19.06
CA ILE A 126 -1.17 9.19 19.36
C ILE A 126 -2.01 9.03 18.10
N ASP A 127 -1.91 9.96 17.14
CA ASP A 127 -2.73 9.92 15.93
C ASP A 127 -2.21 8.86 14.96
N TYR A 128 -0.89 8.68 14.89
CA TYR A 128 -0.27 7.50 14.26
C TYR A 128 -0.77 6.19 14.87
N LEU A 129 -0.78 6.08 16.20
CA LEU A 129 -1.25 4.86 16.87
C LEU A 129 -2.74 4.59 16.64
N LYS A 130 -3.58 5.63 16.53
CA LYS A 130 -4.99 5.47 16.15
C LYS A 130 -5.11 4.86 14.75
N ILE A 131 -4.34 5.36 13.78
CA ILE A 131 -4.32 4.79 12.42
C ILE A 131 -3.84 3.33 12.47
N LEU A 132 -2.71 3.05 13.14
CA LEU A 132 -2.14 1.72 13.19
C LEU A 132 -3.11 0.67 13.76
N ARG A 133 -3.88 1.04 14.79
CA ARG A 133 -4.91 0.18 15.41
C ARG A 133 -5.99 -0.25 14.42
N MET A 134 -6.24 0.51 13.36
CA MET A 134 -7.24 0.17 12.34
C MET A 134 -6.84 -1.06 11.51
N PHE A 135 -5.58 -1.49 11.57
CA PHE A 135 -5.00 -2.58 10.79
C PHE A 135 -4.56 -3.78 11.61
N GLU A 136 -4.72 -3.75 12.94
CA GLU A 136 -4.42 -4.89 13.79
C GLU A 136 -5.13 -6.15 13.30
N ASP A 137 -4.50 -7.32 13.42
CA ASP A 137 -5.08 -8.60 13.02
C ASP A 137 -6.13 -9.10 14.03
N LYS A 138 -7.16 -8.27 14.25
CA LYS A 138 -8.29 -8.49 15.13
C LYS A 138 -9.58 -8.17 14.38
N ARG A 139 -10.64 -8.92 14.69
CA ARG A 139 -11.98 -8.75 14.08
C ARG A 139 -12.54 -7.33 14.24
N SER A 140 -12.20 -6.64 15.33
CA SER A 140 -12.67 -5.29 15.63
C SER A 140 -12.00 -4.19 14.81
N ALA A 141 -10.83 -4.45 14.21
CA ALA A 141 -10.11 -3.46 13.43
C ALA A 141 -10.69 -3.39 11.99
N PRO A 142 -11.11 -2.21 11.51
CA PRO A 142 -11.89 -2.06 10.27
C PRO A 142 -11.16 -2.49 9.01
N TYR A 143 -9.83 -2.34 8.98
CA TYR A 143 -8.98 -2.74 7.85
C TYR A 143 -8.09 -3.92 8.21
N SER A 144 -8.49 -4.74 9.19
CA SER A 144 -7.80 -5.98 9.54
C SER A 144 -7.82 -7.00 8.40
N ILE A 145 -6.89 -7.97 8.45
CA ILE A 145 -6.91 -9.12 7.54
C ILE A 145 -8.24 -9.88 7.60
N HIS A 146 -8.88 -9.92 8.77
CA HIS A 146 -10.19 -10.54 8.99
C HIS A 146 -11.28 -9.83 8.17
N GLN A 147 -11.40 -8.51 8.33
CA GLN A 147 -12.42 -7.73 7.64
C GLN A 147 -12.22 -7.76 6.13
N ILE A 148 -10.97 -7.63 5.66
CA ILE A 148 -10.66 -7.69 4.23
C ILE A 148 -11.00 -9.06 3.64
N ALA A 149 -10.58 -10.15 4.28
CA ALA A 149 -10.84 -11.50 3.78
C ALA A 149 -12.35 -11.83 3.78
N LEU A 150 -13.07 -11.48 4.85
CA LEU A 150 -14.52 -11.71 4.93
C LEU A 150 -15.30 -10.85 3.94
N MET A 151 -14.90 -9.59 3.73
CA MET A 151 -15.51 -8.72 2.73
C MET A 151 -15.29 -9.22 1.29
N GLY A 152 -14.18 -9.93 1.06
CA GLY A 152 -13.90 -10.63 -0.19
C GLY A 152 -14.97 -11.63 -0.61
N VAL A 153 -15.69 -12.23 0.34
CA VAL A 153 -16.79 -13.17 0.05
C VAL A 153 -17.89 -12.49 -0.75
N SER A 154 -18.18 -11.22 -0.47
CA SER A 154 -19.15 -10.43 -1.26
C SER A 154 -18.69 -10.11 -2.69
N HIS A 155 -17.45 -10.43 -3.02
CA HIS A 155 -16.85 -10.31 -4.37
C HIS A 155 -16.45 -11.67 -4.95
N GLY A 156 -17.04 -12.76 -4.44
CA GLY A 156 -16.80 -14.12 -4.92
C GLY A 156 -15.42 -14.68 -4.56
N LYS A 157 -14.77 -14.16 -3.51
CA LYS A 157 -13.51 -14.69 -2.98
C LYS A 157 -13.70 -15.33 -1.62
N GLN A 158 -13.35 -16.60 -1.50
CA GLN A 158 -13.31 -17.29 -0.22
C GLN A 158 -12.10 -16.85 0.60
N VAL A 159 -12.17 -17.01 1.91
CA VAL A 159 -11.02 -16.81 2.81
C VAL A 159 -9.94 -17.81 2.43
N GLY A 160 -8.70 -17.34 2.26
CA GLY A 160 -7.60 -18.18 1.76
C GLY A 160 -7.32 -18.00 0.26
N GLU A 161 -8.20 -17.35 -0.50
CA GLU A 161 -7.95 -17.10 -1.92
C GLU A 161 -7.16 -15.81 -2.17
N TRP A 162 -6.36 -15.84 -3.24
CA TRP A 162 -5.59 -14.69 -3.68
C TRP A 162 -6.48 -13.64 -4.38
N PHE A 163 -6.25 -12.37 -4.06
CA PHE A 163 -6.96 -11.25 -4.68
C PHE A 163 -6.12 -10.62 -5.79
N GLY A 164 -6.79 -10.19 -6.87
CA GLY A 164 -6.19 -9.26 -7.82
C GLY A 164 -6.31 -7.79 -7.36
N PRO A 165 -5.58 -6.85 -8.00
CA PRO A 165 -5.63 -5.43 -7.65
C PRO A 165 -7.04 -4.81 -7.65
N ASN A 166 -7.87 -5.16 -8.64
CA ASN A 166 -9.26 -4.67 -8.68
C ASN A 166 -10.08 -5.21 -7.49
N THR A 167 -9.97 -6.51 -7.18
CA THR A 167 -10.74 -7.11 -6.08
C THR A 167 -10.42 -6.47 -4.74
N ILE A 168 -9.13 -6.26 -4.42
CA ILE A 168 -8.77 -5.60 -3.16
C ILE A 168 -9.24 -4.15 -3.14
N ALA A 169 -9.18 -3.43 -4.26
CA ALA A 169 -9.68 -2.06 -4.35
C ALA A 169 -11.20 -1.96 -4.09
N GLN A 170 -12.00 -2.89 -4.65
CA GLN A 170 -13.45 -2.94 -4.40
C GLN A 170 -13.78 -3.32 -2.96
N VAL A 171 -13.02 -4.25 -2.37
CA VAL A 171 -13.15 -4.60 -0.96
C VAL A 171 -12.86 -3.39 -0.06
N LEU A 172 -11.76 -2.68 -0.31
CA LEU A 172 -11.41 -1.48 0.45
C LEU A 172 -12.43 -0.36 0.26
N LYS A 173 -12.99 -0.21 -0.95
CA LYS A 173 -14.09 0.73 -1.22
C LYS A 173 -15.28 0.49 -0.29
N LYS A 174 -15.66 -0.76 -0.08
CA LYS A 174 -16.78 -1.13 0.79
C LYS A 174 -16.44 -1.05 2.28
N LEU A 175 -15.20 -1.34 2.67
CA LEU A 175 -14.76 -1.15 4.06
C LEU A 175 -14.67 0.35 4.42
N ALA A 176 -14.23 1.20 3.49
CA ALA A 176 -14.14 2.64 3.71
C ALA A 176 -15.51 3.29 3.99
N THR A 177 -16.62 2.74 3.49
CA THR A 177 -17.96 3.24 3.84
C THR A 177 -18.37 2.97 5.28
N MET A 178 -17.67 2.05 5.97
CA MET A 178 -17.91 1.70 7.37
C MET A 178 -16.97 2.45 8.32
N ASP A 179 -15.99 3.18 7.80
CA ASP A 179 -15.04 3.99 8.55
C ASP A 179 -15.55 5.42 8.72
N GLU A 180 -16.38 5.61 9.74
CA GLU A 180 -16.96 6.93 10.06
C GLU A 180 -15.90 7.93 10.54
N LEU A 181 -14.80 7.46 11.13
CA LEU A 181 -13.77 8.31 11.73
C LEU A 181 -12.98 9.09 10.67
N SER A 182 -12.66 8.45 9.56
CA SER A 182 -11.89 9.09 8.48
C SER A 182 -12.78 9.85 7.50
N SER A 183 -14.07 9.50 7.42
CA SER A 183 -15.02 10.03 6.43
C SER A 183 -14.45 10.08 5.01
N LEU A 184 -13.69 9.04 4.65
CA LEU A 184 -13.00 8.91 3.38
C LEU A 184 -13.99 8.53 2.27
N VAL A 185 -13.82 9.11 1.09
CA VAL A 185 -14.42 8.60 -0.16
C VAL A 185 -13.39 7.74 -0.87
N PHE A 186 -13.72 6.48 -1.13
CA PHE A 186 -12.87 5.57 -1.88
C PHE A 186 -13.53 5.28 -3.23
N HIS A 187 -12.91 5.74 -4.32
CA HIS A 187 -13.44 5.58 -5.67
C HIS A 187 -12.51 4.69 -6.50
N VAL A 188 -13.11 3.71 -7.19
CA VAL A 188 -12.42 2.81 -8.11
C VAL A 188 -12.92 3.12 -9.51
N ALA A 189 -12.05 3.72 -10.32
CA ALA A 189 -12.35 4.03 -11.71
C ALA A 189 -12.14 2.78 -12.56
N LEU A 190 -13.21 2.32 -13.21
CA LEU A 190 -13.20 1.14 -14.08
C LEU A 190 -13.03 1.55 -15.54
N ASP A 191 -12.77 0.57 -16.40
CA ASP A 191 -12.68 0.75 -17.86
C ASP A 191 -11.68 1.83 -18.30
N ASN A 192 -10.61 1.99 -17.51
CA ASN A 192 -9.55 2.99 -17.71
C ASN A 192 -10.06 4.44 -17.83
N THR A 193 -11.26 4.73 -17.31
CA THR A 193 -11.93 6.02 -17.48
C THR A 193 -12.34 6.61 -16.14
N LEU A 194 -11.93 7.86 -15.88
CA LEU A 194 -12.34 8.61 -14.69
C LEU A 194 -13.46 9.59 -15.03
N VAL A 195 -14.65 9.36 -14.48
CA VAL A 195 -15.79 10.28 -14.65
C VAL A 195 -15.73 11.37 -13.57
N ILE A 196 -15.18 12.53 -13.92
CA ILE A 196 -14.97 13.65 -12.99
C ILE A 196 -16.24 14.06 -12.25
N ASN A 197 -17.38 14.07 -12.94
CA ASN A 197 -18.66 14.46 -12.34
C ASN A 197 -19.13 13.47 -11.25
N GLU A 198 -18.84 12.18 -11.42
CA GLU A 198 -19.14 11.17 -10.39
C GLU A 198 -18.31 11.41 -9.14
N VAL A 199 -17.00 11.64 -9.32
CA VAL A 199 -16.09 11.95 -8.21
C VAL A 199 -16.54 13.21 -7.46
N LYS A 200 -16.88 14.28 -8.20
CA LYS A 200 -17.39 15.52 -7.59
C LYS A 200 -18.65 15.26 -6.77
N LYS A 201 -19.60 14.49 -7.30
CA LYS A 201 -20.83 14.14 -6.59
C LYS A 201 -20.56 13.31 -5.33
N LEU A 202 -19.61 12.37 -5.38
CA LEU A 202 -19.27 11.52 -4.24
C LEU A 202 -18.56 12.28 -3.12
N CYS A 203 -17.72 13.25 -3.47
CA CYS A 203 -16.92 13.98 -2.50
C CYS A 203 -17.60 15.24 -1.97
N THR A 204 -18.60 15.79 -2.66
CA THR A 204 -19.26 17.02 -2.23
C THR A 204 -20.42 16.73 -1.28
N VAL A 205 -20.34 17.26 -0.05
CA VAL A 205 -21.43 17.21 0.94
C VAL A 205 -21.84 18.62 1.32
N MET A 206 -23.14 18.85 1.53
CA MET A 206 -23.63 20.14 2.04
C MET A 206 -23.40 20.23 3.55
N GLU A 207 -22.89 21.37 4.02
CA GLU A 207 -22.72 21.63 5.45
C GLU A 207 -24.10 21.75 6.12
N GLN A 208 -24.34 20.97 7.17
CA GLN A 208 -25.64 20.90 7.85
C GLN A 208 -26.04 22.21 8.53
N THR A 209 -25.06 23.04 8.91
CA THR A 209 -25.28 24.29 9.65
C THR A 209 -25.38 25.52 8.74
N ASN A 210 -24.92 25.44 7.49
CA ASN A 210 -24.97 26.53 6.54
C ASN A 210 -25.12 26.00 5.12
N SER A 211 -26.37 26.00 4.62
CA SER A 211 -26.76 25.35 3.36
C SER A 211 -26.06 25.90 2.10
N SER A 212 -25.28 26.98 2.22
CA SER A 212 -24.48 27.57 1.15
C SER A 212 -23.04 27.05 1.07
N LYS A 213 -22.53 26.30 2.06
CA LYS A 213 -21.14 25.83 2.07
C LYS A 213 -21.04 24.36 1.68
N GLN A 214 -20.24 24.09 0.66
CA GLN A 214 -19.89 22.74 0.22
C GLN A 214 -18.58 22.29 0.87
N ILE A 215 -18.57 21.08 1.42
CA ILE A 215 -17.38 20.45 1.99
C ILE A 215 -16.94 19.32 1.06
N TRP A 216 -15.64 19.30 0.74
CA TRP A 216 -15.04 18.21 -0.01
C TRP A 216 -14.54 17.13 0.94
N LYS A 217 -15.07 15.91 0.79
CA LYS A 217 -14.58 14.73 1.50
C LYS A 217 -13.23 14.28 0.92
N PRO A 218 -12.26 13.89 1.75
CA PRO A 218 -11.01 13.29 1.29
C PRO A 218 -11.26 12.13 0.33
N LEU A 219 -10.52 12.10 -0.77
CA LEU A 219 -10.68 11.09 -1.83
C LEU A 219 -9.45 10.18 -1.93
N VAL A 220 -9.69 8.87 -1.91
CA VAL A 220 -8.76 7.86 -2.39
C VAL A 220 -9.25 7.38 -3.75
N LEU A 221 -8.48 7.72 -4.78
CA LEU A 221 -8.74 7.31 -6.16
C LEU A 221 -7.85 6.11 -6.53
N VAL A 222 -8.47 5.02 -6.96
CA VAL A 222 -7.77 3.83 -7.45
C VAL A 222 -8.19 3.57 -8.90
N ILE A 223 -7.21 3.33 -9.76
CA ILE A 223 -7.42 3.01 -11.17
C ILE A 223 -6.76 1.65 -11.44
N PRO A 224 -7.51 0.54 -11.39
CA PRO A 224 -6.98 -0.78 -11.75
C PRO A 224 -6.69 -0.81 -13.26
N LEU A 225 -5.46 -1.16 -13.64
CA LEU A 225 -5.01 -1.17 -15.02
C LEU A 225 -4.43 -2.52 -15.43
N ARG A 226 -4.58 -2.86 -16.71
CA ARG A 226 -3.85 -3.96 -17.36
C ARG A 226 -2.98 -3.39 -18.47
N LEU A 227 -1.69 -3.23 -18.19
CA LEU A 227 -0.73 -2.54 -19.08
C LEU A 227 -0.06 -3.43 -20.13
N GLY A 228 -0.54 -4.68 -20.26
CA GLY A 228 -0.04 -5.64 -21.23
C GLY A 228 -0.56 -7.06 -20.96
N ILE A 229 -0.13 -8.02 -21.78
CA ILE A 229 -0.56 -9.42 -21.67
C ILE A 229 0.28 -10.14 -20.62
N SER A 230 1.60 -10.16 -20.80
CA SER A 230 2.57 -10.85 -19.91
C SER A 230 3.58 -9.91 -19.26
N ALA A 231 3.82 -8.75 -19.89
CA ALA A 231 4.72 -7.71 -19.42
C ALA A 231 4.11 -6.34 -19.72
N ILE A 232 4.56 -5.31 -19.01
CA ILE A 232 4.15 -3.92 -19.25
C ILE A 232 4.62 -3.52 -20.66
N ASN A 233 3.73 -2.96 -21.48
CA ASN A 233 4.10 -2.39 -22.76
C ASN A 233 5.01 -1.16 -22.52
N PRO A 234 6.20 -1.06 -23.15
CA PRO A 234 7.12 0.07 -23.00
C PRO A 234 6.48 1.45 -23.20
N ALA A 235 5.43 1.55 -24.03
CA ALA A 235 4.68 2.79 -24.25
C ALA A 235 4.09 3.38 -22.96
N TYR A 236 3.79 2.55 -21.95
CA TYR A 236 3.19 3.00 -20.68
C TYR A 236 4.23 3.33 -19.59
N VAL A 237 5.51 3.01 -19.79
CA VAL A 237 6.55 3.16 -18.75
C VAL A 237 6.66 4.61 -18.29
N GLN A 238 6.62 5.56 -19.22
CA GLN A 238 6.67 6.98 -18.86
C GLN A 238 5.42 7.41 -18.08
N GLY A 239 4.23 6.95 -18.47
CA GLY A 239 2.99 7.22 -17.73
C GLY A 239 3.06 6.72 -16.27
N VAL A 240 3.57 5.51 -16.06
CA VAL A 240 3.76 4.93 -14.72
C VAL A 240 4.81 5.69 -13.90
N LYS A 241 5.88 6.19 -14.53
CA LYS A 241 6.87 7.02 -13.84
C LYS A 241 6.25 8.35 -13.37
N VAL A 242 5.48 9.00 -14.25
CA VAL A 242 4.81 10.27 -13.95
C VAL A 242 3.78 10.11 -12.82
N SER A 243 3.07 8.98 -12.75
CA SER A 243 2.11 8.77 -11.65
C SER A 243 2.80 8.80 -10.29
N ASN A 244 4.02 8.26 -10.14
CA ASN A 244 4.77 8.34 -8.88
C ASN A 244 5.22 9.77 -8.51
N SER A 245 5.40 10.65 -9.49
CA SER A 245 5.75 12.06 -9.26
C SER A 245 4.56 12.95 -8.86
N THR A 246 3.33 12.50 -9.12
CA THR A 246 2.10 13.29 -8.92
C THR A 246 1.18 12.69 -7.84
N PHE A 247 1.61 11.61 -7.17
CA PHE A 247 0.72 10.82 -6.34
C PHE A 247 0.34 11.51 -5.02
N ILE A 248 -0.98 11.71 -4.89
CA ILE A 248 -1.74 12.17 -3.71
C ILE A 248 -1.55 13.65 -3.37
N LYS A 249 -2.12 14.53 -4.22
CA LYS A 249 -2.84 15.67 -3.66
C LYS A 249 -4.13 15.13 -3.07
N LEU A 250 -4.21 15.06 -1.74
CA LEU A 250 -5.50 15.26 -1.10
C LEU A 250 -5.95 16.64 -1.59
N VAL A 251 -6.92 16.66 -2.48
CA VAL A 251 -7.55 17.91 -2.90
C VAL A 251 -8.32 18.38 -1.67
N ASN A 252 -7.72 19.29 -0.92
CA ASN A 252 -8.39 20.10 0.09
C ASN A 252 -9.00 21.33 -0.59
#